data_AF-A0A1F9LAD9-F1
#
_entry.id   AF-A0A1F9LAD9-F1
#
_cell.length_a   1.000
_cell.length_b   1.000
_cell.length_c   1.000
_cell.angle_alpha   90.00
_cell.angle_beta   90.00
_cell.angle_gamma   90.00
#
_symmetry.space_group_name_H-M   'P 1'
#
loop_
_entity.id
_entity.type
_entity.pdbx_description
1 polymer ?
#
loop_
_entity_poly.entity_id
_entity_poly.type
_entity_poly.pdbx_seq_one_letter_code
_entity_poly.pdbx_strand_id
1 'polypeptide(L)'
;MLIVGLWCILARFWLPAYTMFLFNQGLWDKPRTKRLTQLQPKGKKGVIMRKFGYSRAASGFTVLELIVAIGIASVVMGIAVPSLLTWLPTLRLSSAARQVATDLQVARMKAISQNASNTVTFNVSAGTYTFTLGSDSRNLGELYPGISIASAPNPTFTPRGTASAAVTITLSNGSAQKLVCVKTVGRVNIADSSCA
;
A
#
# COMPACT_ATOMS: atom_id res chain seq x y z
N MET A 1 12.14 32.57 8.47
CA MET A 1 12.77 31.87 9.62
C MET A 1 11.88 31.84 10.87
N LEU A 2 10.54 31.87 10.74
CA LEU A 2 9.59 31.79 11.87
C LEU A 2 8.56 30.63 11.77
N ILE A 3 8.69 29.76 10.76
CA ILE A 3 7.69 28.68 10.51
C ILE A 3 8.20 27.29 10.92
N VAL A 4 9.50 27.14 11.20
CA VAL A 4 10.10 25.85 11.62
C VAL A 4 9.94 25.60 13.14
N GLY A 5 9.77 26.65 13.94
CA GLY A 5 9.71 26.54 15.41
C GLY A 5 8.39 26.00 15.98
N LEU A 6 7.28 26.09 15.23
CA LEU A 6 5.96 25.68 15.73
C LEU A 6 5.67 24.17 15.55
N TRP A 7 6.42 23.50 14.67
CA TRP A 7 6.29 22.05 14.44
C TRP A 7 7.03 21.19 15.50
N CYS A 8 7.97 21.77 16.25
CA CYS A 8 8.68 21.04 17.32
C CYS A 8 7.88 20.89 18.62
N ILE A 9 6.85 21.72 18.85
CA ILE A 9 6.07 21.71 20.09
C ILE A 9 4.90 20.71 20.01
N LEU A 10 4.43 20.35 18.81
CA LEU A 10 3.37 19.37 18.61
C LEU A 10 3.86 17.92 18.46
N ALA A 11 5.15 17.70 18.18
CA ALA A 11 5.72 16.35 18.02
C ALA A 11 6.02 15.63 19.37
N ARG A 12 5.78 16.29 20.50
CA ARG A 12 6.13 15.79 21.84
C ARG A 12 4.95 15.17 22.61
N PHE A 13 3.78 15.07 21.97
CA PHE A 13 2.55 14.57 22.57
C PHE A 13 1.95 13.35 21.84
N TRP A 14 2.65 12.79 20.85
CA TRP A 14 2.17 11.64 20.10
C TRP A 14 3.31 10.67 19.76
N LEU A 15 3.49 9.70 20.65
CA LEU A 15 4.03 8.33 20.55
C LEU A 15 4.84 8.02 21.82
N PRO A 16 4.34 7.10 22.68
CA PRO A 16 4.67 5.70 22.46
C PRO A 16 3.53 4.72 22.83
N ALA A 17 2.98 4.02 21.83
CA ALA A 17 2.10 2.86 22.03
C ALA A 17 2.81 1.59 21.55
N TYR A 18 3.99 1.30 22.10
CA TYR A 18 4.80 0.13 21.77
C TYR A 18 5.45 -0.50 23.01
N THR A 19 4.64 -0.88 24.00
CA THR A 19 5.04 -1.86 25.03
C THR A 19 3.79 -2.58 25.55
N MET A 20 3.27 -3.57 24.81
CA MET A 20 2.31 -4.52 25.40
C MET A 20 2.28 -5.85 24.65
N PHE A 21 3.46 -6.45 24.50
CA PHE A 21 3.60 -7.88 24.21
C PHE A 21 4.53 -8.46 25.26
N LEU A 22 3.95 -9.08 26.28
CA LEU A 22 4.39 -10.29 26.98
C LEU A 22 3.60 -10.40 28.30
N PHE A 23 3.32 -11.64 28.71
CA PHE A 23 2.87 -12.05 30.04
C PHE A 23 1.34 -12.06 30.32
N ASN A 24 0.63 -13.08 29.82
CA ASN A 24 -0.31 -13.79 30.69
C ASN A 24 -0.59 -15.22 30.19
N GLN A 25 0.37 -16.13 30.43
CA GLN A 25 0.10 -17.57 30.43
C GLN A 25 -0.71 -17.90 31.67
N GLY A 26 -1.85 -18.58 31.47
CA GLY A 26 -2.95 -18.65 32.41
C GLY A 26 -2.71 -19.42 33.69
N LEU A 27 -3.63 -19.23 34.64
CA LEU A 27 -3.96 -20.22 35.66
C LEU A 27 -5.22 -19.78 36.44
N TRP A 28 -6.14 -20.73 36.64
CA TRP A 28 -7.24 -20.77 37.62
C TRP A 28 -8.64 -20.27 37.22
N ASP A 29 -9.38 -21.24 36.69
CA ASP A 29 -10.77 -21.51 37.00
C ASP A 29 -11.07 -21.45 38.51
N LYS A 30 -12.20 -20.83 38.88
CA LYS A 30 -12.89 -21.07 40.15
C LYS A 30 -14.41 -20.98 39.91
N PRO A 31 -15.13 -22.12 39.80
CA PRO A 31 -16.57 -22.09 39.97
C PRO A 31 -16.86 -22.00 41.47
N ARG A 32 -17.31 -20.83 41.94
CA ARG A 32 -17.95 -20.75 43.26
C ARG A 32 -19.44 -20.57 43.11
N THR A 33 -20.10 -21.72 43.18
CA THR A 33 -21.49 -21.90 43.50
C THR A 33 -21.85 -21.27 44.85
N LYS A 34 -23.16 -21.06 45.01
CA LYS A 34 -23.92 -20.71 46.21
C LYS A 34 -23.96 -19.21 46.53
N ARG A 35 -25.12 -18.60 46.30
CA ARG A 35 -26.26 -18.73 47.23
C ARG A 35 -27.52 -18.24 46.53
N LEU A 36 -28.47 -19.15 46.31
CA LEU A 36 -29.85 -18.79 45.97
C LEU A 36 -30.46 -18.16 47.21
N THR A 37 -30.29 -16.86 47.37
CA THR A 37 -31.14 -16.09 48.27
C THR A 37 -32.50 -16.03 47.58
N GLN A 38 -33.37 -16.94 47.99
CA GLN A 38 -34.80 -16.92 47.70
C GLN A 38 -35.34 -15.54 48.11
N LEU A 39 -35.46 -14.63 47.15
CA LEU A 39 -36.25 -13.42 47.33
C LEU A 39 -37.71 -13.83 47.24
N GLN A 40 -38.34 -13.89 48.39
CA GLN A 40 -39.77 -14.07 48.55
C GLN A 40 -40.55 -13.11 47.62
N PRO A 41 -41.70 -13.55 47.06
CA PRO A 41 -42.55 -12.68 46.27
C PRO A 41 -43.23 -11.66 47.18
N LYS A 42 -42.60 -10.50 47.38
CA LYS A 42 -43.26 -9.35 48.00
C LYS A 42 -44.15 -8.66 46.99
N GLY A 43 -45.46 -8.93 47.13
CA GLY A 43 -46.54 -7.97 46.91
C GLY A 43 -46.67 -7.45 45.48
N LYS A 44 -47.76 -7.84 44.82
CA LYS A 44 -48.27 -7.20 43.61
C LYS A 44 -48.55 -5.71 43.88
N LYS A 45 -47.53 -4.87 43.74
CA LYS A 45 -47.72 -3.45 43.49
C LYS A 45 -47.98 -3.33 42.01
N GLY A 46 -49.15 -2.81 41.65
CA GLY A 46 -49.51 -2.52 40.26
C GLY A 46 -48.37 -1.73 39.64
N VAL A 47 -47.60 -2.39 38.77
CA VAL A 47 -46.59 -1.73 37.97
C VAL A 47 -47.37 -0.91 36.96
N ILE A 48 -47.56 0.37 37.27
CA ILE A 48 -47.93 1.35 36.27
C ILE A 48 -46.78 1.31 35.28
N MET A 49 -46.94 0.59 34.17
CA MET A 49 -46.04 0.65 33.04
C MET A 49 -46.09 2.09 32.53
N ARG A 50 -45.22 2.93 33.08
CA ARG A 50 -44.84 4.18 32.45
C ARG A 50 -44.22 3.77 31.13
N LYS A 51 -45.01 3.93 30.07
CA LYS A 51 -44.57 3.84 28.69
C LYS A 51 -43.37 4.77 28.57
N PHE A 52 -42.16 4.25 28.73
CA PHE A 52 -40.95 4.97 28.40
C PHE A 52 -41.02 5.15 26.89
N GLY A 53 -41.58 6.28 26.47
CA GLY A 53 -41.46 6.74 25.11
C GLY A 53 -39.97 6.81 24.83
N TYR A 54 -39.49 5.94 23.95
CA TYR A 54 -38.22 6.16 23.29
C TYR A 54 -38.44 7.39 22.42
N SER A 55 -38.23 8.57 23.01
CA SER A 55 -37.96 9.78 22.26
C SER A 55 -36.62 9.55 21.58
N ARG A 56 -36.67 8.81 20.46
CA ARG A 56 -35.61 8.79 19.48
C ARG A 56 -35.61 10.21 18.93
N ALA A 57 -34.87 11.10 19.59
CA ALA A 57 -34.53 12.38 19.02
C ALA A 57 -33.61 12.06 17.83
N ALA A 58 -34.23 11.70 16.71
CA ALA A 58 -33.58 11.72 15.42
C ALA A 58 -33.37 13.21 15.11
N SER A 59 -32.23 13.74 15.53
CA SER A 59 -31.80 15.06 15.12
C SER A 59 -31.51 15.01 13.63
N GLY A 60 -32.41 15.58 12.83
CA GLY A 60 -32.16 15.84 11.41
C GLY A 60 -31.29 17.08 11.25
N PHE A 61 -30.43 17.07 10.23
CA PHE A 61 -29.66 18.26 9.84
C PHE A 61 -30.60 19.32 9.27
N THR A 62 -30.35 20.59 9.58
CA THR A 62 -31.10 21.70 8.97
C THR A 62 -30.64 21.92 7.52
N VAL A 63 -31.52 22.45 6.67
CA VAL A 63 -31.16 22.79 5.27
C VAL A 63 -30.01 23.78 5.22
N LEU A 64 -29.99 24.75 6.14
CA LEU A 64 -28.91 25.71 6.27
C LEU A 64 -27.57 25.04 6.59
N GLU A 65 -27.57 24.10 7.54
CA GLU A 65 -26.36 23.38 7.94
C GLU A 65 -25.77 22.56 6.80
N LEU A 66 -26.62 21.93 5.97
CA LEU A 66 -26.16 21.22 4.79
C LEU A 66 -25.52 22.16 3.76
N ILE A 67 -26.10 23.34 3.52
CA ILE A 67 -25.54 24.34 2.58
C ILE A 67 -24.18 24.84 3.09
N VAL A 68 -24.07 25.13 4.38
CA VAL A 68 -22.80 25.55 5.00
C VAL A 68 -21.77 24.41 4.94
N ALA A 69 -22.16 23.16 5.23
CA ALA A 69 -21.28 22.00 5.18
C ALA A 69 -20.75 21.75 3.76
N ILE A 70 -21.60 21.80 2.73
CA ILE A 70 -21.18 21.65 1.33
C ILE A 70 -20.29 22.83 0.90
N GLY A 71 -20.60 24.05 1.35
CA GLY A 71 -19.77 25.23 1.13
C GLY A 71 -18.34 25.02 1.65
N ILE A 72 -18.19 24.60 2.90
CA ILE A 72 -16.88 24.29 3.50
C ILE A 72 -16.20 23.12 2.77
N ALA A 73 -16.94 22.05 2.48
CA ALA A 73 -16.41 20.88 1.78
C ALA A 73 -15.86 21.24 0.38
N SER A 74 -16.54 22.13 -0.36
CA SER A 74 -16.10 22.56 -1.70
C SER A 74 -14.76 23.29 -1.66
N VAL A 75 -14.54 24.15 -0.65
CA VAL A 75 -13.27 24.87 -0.47
C VAL A 75 -12.14 23.89 -0.16
N VAL A 76 -12.40 22.93 0.74
CA VAL A 76 -11.42 21.88 1.09
C VAL A 76 -11.09 21.02 -0.13
N MET A 77 -12.10 20.58 -0.89
CA MET A 77 -11.90 19.79 -2.11
C MET A 77 -11.13 20.56 -3.18
N GLY A 78 -11.36 21.87 -3.32
CA GLY A 78 -10.64 22.72 -4.27
C GLY A 78 -9.12 22.73 -4.07
N ILE A 79 -8.65 22.51 -2.84
CA ILE A 79 -7.22 22.42 -2.52
C ILE A 79 -6.75 20.96 -2.52
N ALA A 80 -7.56 20.04 -1.98
CA ALA A 80 -7.19 18.64 -1.83
C ALA A 80 -7.07 17.90 -3.18
N VAL A 81 -8.02 18.08 -4.09
CA VAL A 81 -8.07 17.36 -5.38
C VAL A 81 -6.84 17.60 -6.26
N PRO A 82 -6.42 18.85 -6.57
CA PRO A 82 -5.25 19.06 -7.42
C PRO A 82 -3.98 18.49 -6.81
N SER A 83 -3.82 18.56 -5.48
CA SER A 83 -2.68 17.96 -4.80
C SER A 83 -2.64 16.45 -5.03
N LEU A 84 -3.77 15.74 -4.89
CA LEU A 84 -3.82 14.29 -5.11
C LEU A 84 -3.48 13.90 -6.56
N LEU A 85 -3.94 14.70 -7.54
CA LEU A 85 -3.69 14.45 -8.96
C LEU A 85 -2.19 14.52 -9.31
N THR A 86 -1.40 15.34 -8.61
CA THR A 86 0.05 15.42 -8.83
C THR A 86 0.84 14.23 -8.27
N TRP A 87 0.30 13.52 -7.26
CA TRP A 87 0.97 12.39 -6.62
C TRP A 87 0.64 11.05 -7.28
N LEU A 88 -0.51 10.95 -7.94
CA LEU A 88 -0.92 9.71 -8.60
C LEU A 88 0.07 9.19 -9.67
N PRO A 89 0.66 10.04 -10.54
CA PRO A 89 1.63 9.62 -11.55
C PRO A 89 2.91 9.02 -10.96
N THR A 90 3.38 9.53 -9.81
CA THR A 90 4.61 9.04 -9.16
C THR A 90 4.37 7.70 -8.46
N LEU A 91 3.20 7.51 -7.86
CA LEU A 91 2.77 6.22 -7.30
C LEU A 91 2.67 5.15 -8.39
N ARG A 92 2.07 5.49 -9.55
CA ARG A 92 2.01 4.60 -10.71
C ARG A 92 3.39 4.22 -11.23
N LEU A 93 4.31 5.19 -11.33
CA LEU A 93 5.70 4.95 -11.71
C LEU A 93 6.41 4.00 -10.75
N SER A 94 6.25 4.18 -9.44
CA SER A 94 6.82 3.26 -8.45
C SER A 94 6.21 1.87 -8.53
N SER A 95 4.92 1.75 -8.83
CA SER A 95 4.25 0.46 -9.01
C SER A 95 4.80 -0.28 -10.23
N ALA A 96 4.92 0.41 -11.36
CA ALA A 96 5.49 -0.16 -12.59
C ALA A 96 6.96 -0.59 -12.40
N ALA A 97 7.77 0.21 -11.71
CA ALA A 97 9.15 -0.17 -11.39
C ALA A 97 9.22 -1.46 -10.54
N ARG A 98 8.30 -1.62 -9.58
CA ARG A 98 8.21 -2.84 -8.76
C ARG A 98 7.73 -4.04 -9.56
N GLN A 99 6.76 -3.84 -10.46
CA GLN A 99 6.30 -4.89 -11.37
C GLN A 99 7.45 -5.40 -12.24
N VAL A 100 8.17 -4.50 -12.93
CA VAL A 100 9.34 -4.86 -13.73
C VAL A 100 10.41 -5.54 -12.89
N ALA A 101 10.71 -5.03 -11.69
CA ALA A 101 11.69 -5.66 -10.80
C ALA A 101 11.28 -7.10 -10.39
N THR A 102 10.00 -7.32 -10.12
CA THR A 102 9.44 -8.64 -9.77
C THR A 102 9.52 -9.59 -10.96
N ASP A 103 9.16 -9.12 -12.14
CA ASP A 103 9.21 -9.92 -13.37
C ASP A 103 10.64 -10.29 -13.77
N LEU A 104 11.61 -9.40 -13.54
CA LEU A 104 13.05 -9.72 -13.68
C LEU A 104 13.49 -10.80 -12.69
N GLN A 105 13.00 -10.76 -11.44
CA GLN A 105 13.29 -11.82 -10.47
C GLN A 105 12.67 -13.15 -10.89
N VAL A 106 11.43 -13.14 -11.40
CA VAL A 106 10.78 -14.33 -11.98
C VAL A 106 11.57 -14.84 -13.17
N ALA A 107 12.09 -13.96 -14.02
CA ALA A 107 12.94 -14.31 -15.15
C ALA A 107 14.17 -15.10 -14.72
N ARG A 108 14.85 -14.58 -13.70
CA ARG A 108 16.03 -15.18 -13.08
C ARG A 108 15.69 -16.54 -12.48
N MET A 109 14.60 -16.64 -11.73
CA MET A 109 14.16 -17.91 -11.15
C MET A 109 13.82 -18.94 -12.24
N LYS A 110 13.18 -18.54 -13.33
CA LYS A 110 12.90 -19.41 -14.48
C LYS A 110 14.18 -19.90 -15.16
N ALA A 111 15.19 -19.03 -15.33
CA ALA A 111 16.48 -19.41 -15.89
C ALA A 111 17.18 -20.49 -15.04
N ILE A 112 17.13 -20.34 -13.71
CA ILE A 112 17.68 -21.30 -12.76
C ILE A 112 16.88 -22.60 -12.79
N SER A 113 15.55 -22.54 -12.70
CA SER A 113 14.71 -23.74 -12.59
C SER A 113 14.71 -24.59 -13.86
N GLN A 114 14.81 -23.96 -15.03
CA GLN A 114 14.84 -24.66 -16.31
C GLN A 114 16.27 -24.94 -16.81
N ASN A 115 17.29 -24.57 -16.01
CA ASN A 115 18.70 -24.68 -16.36
C ASN A 115 19.04 -24.12 -17.75
N ALA A 116 18.33 -23.08 -18.19
CA ALA A 116 18.42 -22.46 -19.51
C ALA A 116 18.54 -20.94 -19.40
N SER A 117 19.23 -20.30 -20.35
CA SER A 117 19.35 -18.84 -20.35
C SER A 117 18.01 -18.19 -20.70
N ASN A 118 17.61 -17.19 -19.92
CA ASN A 118 16.40 -16.40 -20.14
C ASN A 118 16.74 -14.95 -20.44
N THR A 119 16.26 -14.41 -21.56
CA THR A 119 16.48 -13.02 -21.98
C THR A 119 15.19 -12.23 -21.87
N VAL A 120 15.27 -11.04 -21.26
CA VAL A 120 14.14 -10.13 -21.18
C VAL A 120 14.32 -9.06 -22.25
N THR A 121 13.37 -9.00 -23.19
CA THR A 121 13.38 -8.05 -24.30
C THR A 121 12.37 -6.96 -24.02
N PHE A 122 12.83 -5.72 -23.96
CA PHE A 122 11.96 -4.56 -23.78
C PHE A 122 11.67 -3.92 -25.14
N ASN A 123 10.37 -3.81 -25.48
CA ASN A 123 9.93 -3.05 -26.63
C ASN A 123 9.53 -1.64 -26.17
N VAL A 124 10.45 -0.70 -26.36
CA VAL A 124 10.31 0.69 -25.93
C VAL A 124 9.13 1.39 -26.60
N SER A 125 8.90 1.12 -27.89
CA SER A 125 7.86 1.75 -28.71
C SER A 125 6.45 1.35 -28.28
N ALA A 126 6.28 0.08 -27.91
CA ALA A 126 4.99 -0.48 -27.50
C ALA A 126 4.77 -0.50 -25.99
N GLY A 127 5.78 -0.18 -25.17
CA GLY A 127 5.69 -0.28 -23.71
C GLY A 127 5.49 -1.70 -23.19
N THR A 128 5.86 -2.71 -24.00
CA THR A 128 5.71 -4.14 -23.70
C THR A 128 7.07 -4.77 -23.43
N TYR A 129 7.08 -5.87 -22.67
CA TYR A 129 8.29 -6.66 -22.48
C TYR A 129 8.00 -8.17 -22.49
N THR A 130 8.89 -8.90 -23.14
CA THR A 130 8.77 -10.34 -23.38
C THR A 130 9.98 -11.09 -22.83
N PHE A 131 9.78 -12.36 -22.52
CA PHE A 131 10.82 -13.26 -22.00
C PHE A 131 11.06 -14.35 -23.02
N THR A 132 12.31 -14.57 -23.37
CA THR A 132 12.73 -15.63 -24.27
C THR A 132 13.56 -16.64 -23.49
N LEU A 133 13.01 -17.85 -23.30
CA LEU A 133 13.74 -19.02 -22.81
C LEU A 133 14.07 -19.90 -24.02
N GLY A 134 15.32 -19.90 -24.46
CA GLY A 134 15.70 -20.61 -25.69
C GLY A 134 14.87 -20.14 -26.89
N SER A 135 14.06 -21.03 -27.47
CA SER A 135 13.15 -20.74 -28.59
C SER A 135 11.76 -20.23 -28.19
N ASP A 136 11.39 -20.32 -26.90
CA ASP A 136 10.06 -19.96 -26.43
C ASP A 136 9.99 -18.50 -25.98
N SER A 137 9.10 -17.72 -26.58
CA SER A 137 8.80 -16.33 -26.19
C SER A 137 7.47 -16.24 -25.45
N ARG A 138 7.45 -15.60 -24.28
CA ARG A 138 6.24 -15.35 -23.47
C ARG A 138 6.14 -13.88 -23.11
N ASN A 139 4.95 -13.29 -23.26
CA ASN A 139 4.67 -11.90 -22.91
C ASN A 139 4.24 -11.84 -21.43
N LEU A 140 4.88 -11.00 -20.59
CA LEU A 140 4.49 -10.90 -19.15
C LEU A 140 3.61 -9.70 -18.84
N GLY A 141 3.47 -8.73 -19.73
CA GLY A 141 2.51 -7.66 -19.54
C GLY A 141 2.84 -6.37 -20.29
N GLU A 142 1.84 -5.51 -20.28
CA GLU A 142 1.93 -4.12 -20.70
C GLU A 142 2.22 -3.24 -19.49
N LEU A 143 3.08 -2.24 -19.65
CA LEU A 143 3.26 -1.21 -18.63
C LEU A 143 1.97 -0.39 -18.49
N TYR A 144 1.75 0.14 -17.28
CA TYR A 144 0.59 0.99 -17.03
C TYR A 144 0.56 2.20 -17.99
N PRO A 145 -0.60 2.58 -18.57
CA PRO A 145 -0.70 3.70 -19.50
C PRO A 145 -0.14 5.01 -18.92
N GLY A 146 0.68 5.70 -19.71
CA GLY A 146 1.37 6.94 -19.31
C GLY A 146 2.79 6.75 -18.75
N ILE A 147 3.30 5.51 -18.70
CA ILE A 147 4.69 5.23 -18.34
C ILE A 147 5.43 4.80 -19.61
N SER A 148 6.50 5.51 -19.94
CA SER A 148 7.39 5.18 -21.05
C SER A 148 8.70 4.60 -20.54
N ILE A 149 9.27 3.69 -21.33
CA ILE A 149 10.62 3.19 -21.11
C ILE A 149 11.55 4.17 -21.84
N ALA A 150 12.47 4.83 -21.15
CA ALA A 150 13.41 5.74 -21.82
C ALA A 150 14.63 4.99 -22.39
N SER A 151 15.06 3.94 -21.71
CA SER A 151 16.19 3.07 -22.07
C SER A 151 16.05 1.75 -21.32
N ALA A 152 16.17 0.64 -22.04
CA ALA A 152 16.12 -0.70 -21.47
C ALA A 152 16.99 -1.64 -22.31
N PRO A 153 18.28 -1.78 -21.97
CA PRO A 153 19.08 -2.89 -22.50
C PRO A 153 18.43 -4.22 -22.09
N ASN A 154 18.58 -5.26 -22.89
CA ASN A 154 17.95 -6.56 -22.65
C ASN A 154 18.81 -7.40 -21.67
N PRO A 155 18.43 -7.58 -20.39
CA PRO A 155 19.21 -8.42 -19.49
C PRO A 155 19.04 -9.90 -19.85
N THR A 156 20.15 -10.63 -19.88
CA THR A 156 20.17 -12.08 -20.03
C THR A 156 20.60 -12.73 -18.72
N PHE A 157 19.73 -13.58 -18.18
CA PHE A 157 20.01 -14.36 -16.97
C PHE A 157 20.50 -15.75 -17.35
N THR A 158 21.60 -16.17 -16.73
CA THR A 158 22.17 -17.50 -16.92
C THR A 158 21.55 -18.49 -15.93
N PRO A 159 21.67 -19.81 -16.19
CA PRO A 159 21.22 -20.86 -15.27
C PRO A 159 21.81 -20.78 -13.85
N ARG A 160 22.96 -20.11 -13.70
CA ARG A 160 23.62 -19.88 -12.40
C ARG A 160 22.99 -18.74 -11.60
N GLY A 161 21.97 -18.08 -12.14
CA GLY A 161 21.31 -16.95 -11.50
C GLY A 161 22.08 -15.64 -11.58
N THR A 162 23.15 -15.57 -12.38
CA THR A 162 23.87 -14.32 -12.69
C THR A 162 23.32 -13.69 -13.96
N ALA A 163 23.43 -12.37 -14.08
CA ALA A 163 23.16 -11.67 -15.33
C ALA A 163 24.46 -11.54 -16.15
N SER A 164 24.38 -11.67 -17.47
CA SER A 164 25.56 -11.58 -18.35
C SER A 164 26.24 -10.21 -18.29
N ALA A 165 25.45 -9.15 -18.11
CA ALA A 165 25.94 -7.78 -17.95
C ALA A 165 25.13 -7.03 -16.88
N ALA A 166 25.73 -6.00 -16.29
CA ALA A 166 24.97 -5.06 -15.48
C ALA A 166 24.14 -4.16 -16.40
N VAL A 167 22.85 -4.05 -16.11
CA VAL A 167 21.88 -3.34 -16.95
C VAL A 167 21.04 -2.42 -16.09
N THR A 168 20.76 -1.23 -16.61
CA THR A 168 19.87 -0.27 -15.98
C THR A 168 18.70 0.02 -16.92
N ILE A 169 17.49 -0.18 -16.42
CA ILE A 169 16.25 0.12 -17.13
C ILE A 169 15.66 1.39 -16.53
N THR A 170 15.42 2.40 -17.36
CA THR A 170 14.89 3.71 -16.94
C THR A 170 13.41 3.79 -17.32
N LEU A 171 12.55 3.92 -16.33
CA LEU A 171 11.12 4.18 -16.50
C LEU A 171 10.85 5.67 -16.26
N SER A 172 10.01 6.28 -17.09
CA SER A 172 9.68 7.70 -17.05
C SER A 172 8.18 7.91 -17.18
N ASN A 173 7.66 8.93 -16.50
CA ASN A 173 6.31 9.46 -16.69
C ASN A 173 6.37 10.93 -17.19
N GLY A 174 7.48 11.32 -17.83
CA GLY A 174 7.76 12.69 -18.26
C GLY A 174 8.11 13.67 -17.13
N SER A 175 7.50 13.53 -15.95
CA SER A 175 7.73 14.37 -14.77
C SER A 175 8.73 13.78 -13.76
N ALA A 176 8.82 12.46 -13.69
CA ALA A 176 9.68 11.73 -12.76
C ALA A 176 10.24 10.48 -13.43
N GLN A 177 11.37 10.00 -12.92
CA GLN A 177 12.04 8.79 -13.40
C GLN A 177 12.33 7.83 -12.25
N LYS A 178 12.32 6.53 -12.58
CA LYS A 178 12.75 5.44 -11.70
C LYS A 178 13.65 4.49 -12.47
N LEU A 179 14.66 3.99 -11.78
CA LEU A 179 15.68 3.11 -12.34
C LEU A 179 15.47 1.70 -11.77
N VAL A 180 15.46 0.69 -12.64
CA VAL A 180 15.50 -0.72 -12.25
C VAL A 180 16.87 -1.26 -12.65
N CYS A 181 17.66 -1.61 -11.64
CA CYS A 181 19.07 -1.94 -11.74
C CYS A 181 19.26 -3.44 -11.62
N VAL A 182 19.87 -4.06 -12.63
CA VAL A 182 20.28 -5.47 -12.60
C VAL A 182 21.80 -5.52 -12.50
N LYS A 183 22.32 -6.14 -11.44
CA LYS A 183 23.77 -6.36 -11.26
C LYS A 183 24.18 -7.68 -11.93
N THR A 184 25.47 -7.81 -12.26
CA THR A 184 26.04 -9.05 -12.84
C THR A 184 25.80 -10.28 -11.95
N VAL A 185 25.74 -10.11 -10.62
CA VAL A 185 25.35 -11.16 -9.67
C VAL A 185 23.88 -11.59 -9.75
N GLY A 186 23.08 -10.96 -10.62
CA GLY A 186 21.65 -11.22 -10.81
C GLY A 186 20.74 -10.56 -9.78
N ARG A 187 21.26 -9.66 -8.93
CA ARG A 187 20.45 -8.87 -7.99
C ARG A 187 19.71 -7.77 -8.75
N VAL A 188 18.42 -7.64 -8.47
CA VAL A 188 17.55 -6.57 -9.00
C VAL A 188 17.25 -5.58 -7.87
N ASN A 189 17.49 -4.29 -8.09
CA ASN A 189 17.17 -3.21 -7.16
C ASN A 189 16.47 -2.06 -7.88
N ILE A 190 15.70 -1.25 -7.15
CA ILE A 190 15.04 -0.05 -7.66
C ILE A 190 15.75 1.16 -7.07
N ALA A 191 16.09 2.14 -7.90
CA ALA A 191 16.75 3.38 -7.52
C ALA A 191 16.06 4.61 -8.12
N ASP A 192 16.33 5.77 -7.54
CA ASP A 192 15.81 7.07 -7.99
C ASP A 192 16.76 7.79 -8.94
N SER A 193 18.07 7.79 -8.64
CA SER A 193 19.07 8.56 -9.37
C SER A 193 20.26 7.73 -9.89
N SER A 194 20.61 6.62 -9.24
CA SER A 194 21.75 5.79 -9.67
C SER A 194 21.71 4.36 -9.14
N CYS A 195 22.25 3.43 -9.93
CA CYS A 195 22.35 2.01 -9.59
C CYS A 195 23.65 1.67 -8.85
N ALA A 196 23.67 1.83 -7.52
CA ALA A 196 24.79 1.38 -6.67
C ALA A 196 24.87 -0.14 -6.56
#